data_AF-A0A820A9S4-F1
#
_entry.id   AF-A0A820A9S4-F1
#
_cell.length_a   1.000
_cell.length_b   1.000
_cell.length_c   1.000
_cell.angle_alpha   90.00
_cell.angle_beta   90.00
_cell.angle_gamma   90.00
#
_symmetry.space_group_name_H-M   'P 1'
#
loop_
_entity.id
_entity.type
_entity.pdbx_description
1 polymer ?
#
loop_
_entity_poly.entity_id
_entity_poly.type
_entity_poly.pdbx_seq_one_letter_code
_entity_poly.pdbx_strand_id
1 'polypeptide(L)'
;MCVPLVLGATSDIVSTTYSGSLSSSSPIFVRPDKSSGRYYYQAIRVTVPTSGTYIFTSTSSKDTFGCFYSDPVDPFYPSQNLITTDDDGAGNNQFRISAALQSTRTYVLIVTTYDVNIIGSFVITVSGPAAVVLSAFIPSTSRPITTTRSPALGTTITGRLSSSNPIFRRPRGDSGYYYYYQAIQVTVSTSGLYSFISTDAMDSFGCLYSDSVDPSYPSQNLITTDDDGAGRGQFRINATLQYARTYVLIVTTYHPSTMGVYMITVNGPSSVILSTFIPSTSRPITSTRK
;
A
#
# COMPACT_ATOMS: atom_id res chain seq x y z
N MET A 1 -14.23 -7.01 58.69
CA MET A 1 -14.15 -6.49 57.31
C MET A 1 -14.15 -7.68 56.38
N CYS A 2 -15.20 -7.85 55.59
CA CYS A 2 -15.29 -8.92 54.60
C CYS A 2 -14.71 -8.38 53.29
N VAL A 3 -13.60 -8.94 52.81
CA VAL A 3 -13.02 -8.61 51.52
C VAL A 3 -13.82 -9.39 50.46
N PRO A 4 -14.36 -8.74 49.41
CA PRO A 4 -15.06 -9.50 48.37
C PRO A 4 -14.04 -10.29 47.55
N LEU A 5 -14.33 -11.58 47.37
CA LEU A 5 -13.66 -12.44 46.41
C LEU A 5 -14.06 -11.98 45.00
N VAL A 6 -13.17 -11.34 44.27
CA VAL A 6 -13.37 -11.07 42.83
C VAL A 6 -13.18 -12.40 42.12
N LEU A 7 -14.28 -13.09 41.81
CA LEU A 7 -14.28 -14.19 40.85
C LEU A 7 -13.83 -13.62 39.50
N GLY A 8 -12.65 -14.05 39.04
CA GLY A 8 -12.18 -13.79 37.70
C GLY A 8 -13.19 -14.36 36.71
N ALA A 9 -13.83 -13.49 35.93
CA ALA A 9 -14.65 -13.92 34.81
C ALA A 9 -13.75 -14.69 33.82
N THR A 10 -13.99 -15.99 33.69
CA THR A 10 -13.46 -16.76 32.57
C THR A 10 -14.09 -16.19 31.31
N SER A 11 -13.29 -15.53 30.46
CA SER A 11 -13.79 -15.08 29.17
C SER A 11 -14.15 -16.30 28.34
N ASP A 12 -15.44 -16.53 28.12
CA ASP A 12 -15.91 -17.64 27.30
C ASP A 12 -15.34 -17.52 25.89
N ILE A 13 -14.74 -18.61 25.39
CA ILE A 13 -14.28 -18.69 24.00
C ILE A 13 -15.50 -18.93 23.12
N VAL A 14 -15.76 -18.02 22.20
CA VAL A 14 -16.83 -18.11 21.22
C VAL A 14 -16.27 -18.66 19.92
N SER A 15 -17.06 -19.50 19.23
CA SER A 15 -16.72 -20.08 17.93
C SER A 15 -17.65 -19.58 16.82
N THR A 16 -17.11 -19.35 15.62
CA THR A 16 -17.85 -19.01 14.40
C THR A 16 -17.36 -19.90 13.26
N THR A 17 -18.29 -20.38 12.44
CA THR A 17 -17.95 -21.18 11.26
C THR A 17 -18.29 -20.46 9.95
N TYR A 18 -17.52 -20.76 8.90
CA TYR A 18 -17.75 -20.29 7.54
C TYR A 18 -17.50 -21.45 6.57
N SER A 19 -18.44 -21.71 5.67
CA SER A 19 -18.29 -22.73 4.63
C SER A 19 -18.07 -22.08 3.27
N GLY A 20 -17.11 -22.60 2.52
CA GLY A 20 -16.74 -22.11 1.19
C GLY A 20 -16.34 -23.22 0.24
N SER A 21 -16.05 -22.84 -1.00
CA SER A 21 -15.54 -23.77 -2.02
C SER A 21 -14.69 -23.04 -3.05
N LEU A 22 -13.60 -23.68 -3.43
CA LEU A 22 -12.78 -23.30 -4.58
C LEU A 22 -13.30 -24.06 -5.81
N SER A 23 -13.46 -23.36 -6.92
CA SER A 23 -13.88 -23.91 -8.21
C SER A 23 -13.02 -23.34 -9.34
N SER A 24 -13.22 -23.84 -10.56
CA SER A 24 -12.56 -23.30 -11.75
C SER A 24 -12.92 -21.85 -12.06
N SER A 25 -14.00 -21.32 -11.48
CA SER A 25 -14.41 -19.91 -11.58
C SER A 25 -13.91 -19.05 -10.41
N SER A 26 -13.28 -19.63 -9.39
CA SER A 26 -12.62 -18.87 -8.33
C SER A 26 -11.47 -18.04 -8.92
N PRO A 27 -11.20 -16.86 -8.36
CA PRO A 27 -10.05 -16.07 -8.76
C PRO A 27 -8.75 -16.85 -8.45
N ILE A 28 -7.70 -16.52 -9.18
CA ILE A 28 -6.38 -17.12 -9.02
C ILE A 28 -5.38 -16.08 -8.50
N PHE A 29 -4.45 -16.52 -7.67
CA PHE A 29 -3.31 -15.70 -7.27
C PHE A 29 -2.06 -16.56 -7.12
N VAL A 30 -0.90 -15.91 -7.05
CA VAL A 30 0.35 -16.55 -6.67
C VAL A 30 0.48 -16.44 -5.16
N ARG A 31 0.68 -17.56 -4.46
CA ARG A 31 0.87 -17.54 -3.00
C ARG A 31 2.11 -16.74 -2.60
N PRO A 32 2.16 -16.16 -1.38
CA PRO A 32 3.29 -15.34 -0.94
C PRO A 32 4.64 -16.05 -0.91
N ASP A 33 4.65 -17.38 -0.76
CA ASP A 33 5.86 -18.22 -0.69
C ASP A 33 6.31 -18.76 -2.06
N LYS A 34 5.62 -18.39 -3.15
CA LYS A 34 5.90 -18.88 -4.50
C LYS A 34 6.13 -17.71 -5.47
N SER A 35 6.91 -17.97 -6.50
CA SER A 35 7.14 -17.04 -7.62
C SER A 35 6.19 -17.25 -8.80
N SER A 36 5.49 -18.40 -8.85
CA SER A 36 4.56 -18.76 -9.91
C SER A 36 3.56 -19.82 -9.43
N GLY A 37 2.52 -20.07 -10.24
CA GLY A 37 1.51 -21.09 -9.99
C GLY A 37 0.09 -20.55 -10.09
N ARG A 38 -0.87 -21.45 -10.29
CA ARG A 38 -2.30 -21.13 -10.41
C ARG A 38 -3.02 -21.68 -9.18
N TYR A 39 -3.16 -20.84 -8.16
CA TYR A 39 -3.86 -21.23 -6.93
C TYR A 39 -5.23 -20.56 -6.91
N TYR A 40 -6.28 -21.36 -6.99
CA TYR A 40 -7.65 -20.89 -6.79
C TYR A 40 -7.79 -20.43 -5.34
N TYR A 41 -8.45 -19.30 -5.12
CA TYR A 41 -8.61 -18.78 -3.77
C TYR A 41 -9.99 -18.19 -3.52
N GLN A 42 -10.33 -18.08 -2.25
CA GLN A 42 -11.46 -17.29 -1.77
C GLN A 42 -10.95 -16.34 -0.70
N ALA A 43 -11.23 -15.04 -0.86
CA ALA A 43 -10.94 -14.05 0.16
C ALA A 43 -12.16 -13.82 1.04
N ILE A 44 -11.92 -13.80 2.35
CA ILE A 44 -12.93 -13.66 3.39
C ILE A 44 -12.52 -12.44 4.21
N ARG A 45 -13.37 -11.42 4.21
CA ARG A 45 -13.22 -10.27 5.09
C ARG A 45 -13.59 -10.69 6.51
N VAL A 46 -12.74 -10.31 7.45
CA VAL A 46 -12.80 -10.66 8.86
C VAL A 46 -12.93 -9.36 9.67
N THR A 47 -14.04 -9.21 10.39
CA THR A 47 -14.21 -8.14 11.37
C THR A 47 -14.54 -8.74 12.74
N VAL A 48 -13.88 -8.22 13.76
CA VAL A 48 -14.05 -8.68 15.14
C VAL A 48 -14.72 -7.60 15.97
N PRO A 49 -15.74 -7.91 16.79
CA PRO A 49 -16.37 -6.92 17.66
C PRO A 49 -15.52 -6.61 18.90
N THR A 50 -14.62 -7.52 19.28
CA THR A 50 -13.77 -7.41 20.47
C THR A 50 -12.31 -7.61 20.09
N SER A 51 -11.43 -6.74 20.57
CA SER A 51 -9.98 -6.92 20.37
C SER A 51 -9.46 -8.09 21.20
N GLY A 52 -8.58 -8.90 20.64
CA GLY A 52 -7.98 -10.04 21.33
C GLY A 52 -7.42 -11.08 20.36
N THR A 53 -7.02 -12.23 20.88
CA THR A 53 -6.43 -13.30 20.07
C THR A 53 -7.53 -14.19 19.48
N TYR A 54 -7.48 -14.37 18.16
CA TYR A 54 -8.36 -15.25 17.41
C TYR A 54 -7.56 -16.35 16.73
N ILE A 55 -8.13 -17.55 16.68
CA ILE A 55 -7.54 -18.72 16.04
C ILE A 55 -8.45 -19.15 14.90
N PHE A 56 -7.91 -19.19 13.69
CA PHE A 56 -8.57 -19.63 12.46
C PHE A 56 -8.03 -21.01 12.10
N THR A 57 -8.91 -21.97 11.87
CA THR A 57 -8.56 -23.33 11.45
C THR A 57 -9.39 -23.72 10.25
N SER A 58 -8.80 -24.43 9.30
CA SER A 58 -9.55 -25.05 8.19
C SER A 58 -9.92 -26.49 8.46
N THR A 59 -10.90 -26.97 7.72
CA THR A 59 -11.22 -28.39 7.58
C THR A 59 -11.68 -28.63 6.15
N SER A 60 -11.00 -29.55 5.46
CA SER A 60 -11.26 -29.92 4.07
C SER A 60 -10.75 -31.33 3.79
N SER A 61 -11.17 -31.89 2.65
CA SER A 61 -10.53 -33.08 2.05
C SER A 61 -9.29 -32.73 1.23
N LYS A 62 -8.92 -31.45 1.16
CA LYS A 62 -7.78 -30.91 0.42
C LYS A 62 -6.74 -30.37 1.38
N ASP A 63 -5.51 -30.31 0.89
CA ASP A 63 -4.40 -29.62 1.54
C ASP A 63 -4.62 -28.11 1.44
N THR A 64 -4.99 -27.48 2.56
CA THR A 64 -5.41 -26.08 2.59
C THR A 64 -4.26 -25.19 3.03
N PHE A 65 -4.15 -24.03 2.39
CA PHE A 65 -3.17 -23.01 2.74
C PHE A 65 -3.89 -21.72 3.08
N GLY A 66 -3.63 -21.18 4.27
CA GLY A 66 -4.19 -19.93 4.76
C GLY A 66 -3.18 -18.80 4.62
N CYS A 67 -3.62 -17.66 4.09
CA CYS A 67 -2.86 -16.41 4.11
C CYS A 67 -3.69 -15.35 4.84
N PHE A 68 -3.15 -14.76 5.89
CA PHE A 68 -3.84 -13.77 6.71
C PHE A 68 -3.22 -12.39 6.56
N TYR A 69 -4.05 -11.39 6.33
CA TYR A 69 -3.64 -10.05 5.94
C TYR A 69 -4.33 -8.97 6.77
N SER A 70 -3.69 -7.81 6.88
CA SER A 70 -4.41 -6.56 7.12
C SER A 70 -5.11 -6.11 5.83
N ASP A 71 -6.35 -5.61 5.91
CA ASP A 71 -7.02 -5.02 4.75
C ASP A 71 -6.32 -3.69 4.36
N PRO A 72 -6.18 -3.37 3.05
CA PRO A 72 -6.62 -4.12 1.87
C PRO A 72 -5.63 -5.18 1.40
N VAL A 73 -6.12 -6.14 0.60
CA VAL A 73 -5.30 -7.15 -0.11
C VAL A 73 -5.32 -6.90 -1.62
N ASP A 74 -4.14 -6.97 -2.24
CA ASP A 74 -3.96 -6.96 -3.69
C ASP A 74 -3.39 -8.32 -4.16
N PRO A 75 -4.16 -9.13 -4.90
CA PRO A 75 -3.69 -10.43 -5.40
C PRO A 75 -2.46 -10.39 -6.30
N PHE A 76 -2.12 -9.23 -6.88
CA PHE A 76 -0.88 -9.06 -7.67
C PHE A 76 0.36 -8.83 -6.81
N TYR A 77 0.18 -8.41 -5.56
CA TYR A 77 1.26 -8.19 -4.59
C TYR A 77 1.01 -9.01 -3.33
N PRO A 78 1.09 -10.34 -3.41
CA PRO A 78 0.65 -11.26 -2.35
C PRO A 78 1.43 -11.14 -1.03
N SER A 79 2.59 -10.50 -1.03
CA SER A 79 3.36 -10.21 0.19
C SER A 79 2.94 -8.91 0.88
N GLN A 80 2.18 -8.05 0.20
CA GLN A 80 1.76 -6.76 0.76
C GLN A 80 0.68 -6.97 1.83
N ASN A 81 0.86 -6.31 2.98
CA ASN A 81 -0.02 -6.40 4.15
C ASN A 81 -0.20 -7.81 4.73
N LEU A 82 0.64 -8.77 4.32
CA LEU A 82 0.64 -10.12 4.85
C LEU A 82 1.06 -10.07 6.32
N ILE A 83 0.24 -10.68 7.17
CA ILE A 83 0.54 -10.85 8.59
C ILE A 83 1.25 -12.18 8.78
N THR A 84 0.65 -13.26 8.28
CA THR A 84 1.20 -14.62 8.38
C THR A 84 0.55 -15.56 7.39
N THR A 85 1.18 -16.70 7.16
CA THR A 85 0.64 -17.83 6.42
C THR A 85 0.78 -19.10 7.24
N ASP A 86 -0.01 -20.13 6.92
CA ASP A 86 0.11 -21.47 7.48
C ASP A 86 -0.61 -22.48 6.57
N ASP A 87 -0.18 -23.74 6.57
CA ASP A 87 -0.73 -24.82 5.75
C ASP A 87 -0.98 -26.13 6.49
N ASP A 88 -0.26 -26.39 7.58
CA ASP A 88 -0.35 -27.66 8.30
C ASP A 88 -0.49 -27.51 9.82
N GLY A 89 -0.60 -26.29 10.35
CA GLY A 89 -0.58 -26.01 11.79
C GLY A 89 -1.79 -26.56 12.58
N ALA A 90 -2.86 -27.01 11.91
CA ALA A 90 -3.98 -27.73 12.53
C ALA A 90 -3.85 -29.27 12.40
N GLY A 91 -2.81 -29.76 11.72
CA GLY A 91 -2.65 -31.16 11.35
C GLY A 91 -3.57 -31.57 10.20
N ASN A 92 -3.37 -32.78 9.68
CA ASN A 92 -4.14 -33.33 8.53
C ASN A 92 -4.19 -32.38 7.33
N ASN A 93 -3.07 -31.71 7.05
CA ASN A 93 -2.90 -30.76 5.94
C ASN A 93 -3.89 -29.57 5.98
N GLN A 94 -4.23 -29.14 7.21
CA GLN A 94 -5.09 -28.00 7.47
C GLN A 94 -4.31 -26.89 8.16
N PHE A 95 -4.56 -25.65 7.76
CA PHE A 95 -3.90 -24.50 8.38
C PHE A 95 -4.49 -24.17 9.75
N ARG A 96 -3.66 -23.58 10.61
CA ARG A 96 -3.99 -22.94 11.88
C ARG A 96 -3.30 -21.59 12.01
N ILE A 97 -4.06 -20.52 11.89
CA ILE A 97 -3.56 -19.15 12.03
C ILE A 97 -4.01 -18.57 13.36
N SER A 98 -3.06 -18.08 14.17
CA SER A 98 -3.33 -17.37 15.42
C SER A 98 -2.93 -15.90 15.27
N ALA A 99 -3.87 -14.98 15.49
CA ALA A 99 -3.62 -13.55 15.30
C ALA A 99 -4.26 -12.71 16.41
N ALA A 100 -3.54 -11.69 16.89
CA ALA A 100 -4.10 -10.66 17.76
C ALA A 100 -4.79 -9.60 16.92
N LEU A 101 -6.11 -9.50 17.02
CA LEU A 101 -6.96 -8.63 16.22
C LEU A 101 -7.47 -7.45 17.04
N GLN A 102 -7.68 -6.33 16.35
CA GLN A 102 -8.25 -5.10 16.91
C GLN A 102 -9.63 -4.87 16.30
N SER A 103 -10.63 -4.56 17.12
CA SER A 103 -12.02 -4.38 16.65
C SER A 103 -12.24 -3.16 15.74
N THR A 104 -11.30 -2.22 15.73
CA THR A 104 -11.31 -1.04 14.86
C THR A 104 -10.68 -1.28 13.49
N ARG A 105 -10.18 -2.50 13.22
CA ARG A 105 -9.51 -2.86 11.99
C ARG A 105 -10.23 -3.99 11.27
N THR A 106 -10.06 -4.00 9.95
CA THR A 106 -10.54 -5.07 9.06
C THR A 106 -9.36 -5.90 8.61
N TYR A 107 -9.56 -7.22 8.59
CA TYR A 107 -8.56 -8.19 8.15
C TYR A 107 -9.12 -9.03 7.01
N VAL A 108 -8.23 -9.74 6.33
CA VAL A 108 -8.61 -10.64 5.22
C VAL A 108 -7.93 -11.98 5.43
N LEU A 109 -8.72 -13.05 5.42
CA LEU A 109 -8.24 -14.41 5.30
C LEU A 109 -8.42 -14.84 3.84
N ILE A 110 -7.31 -15.13 3.16
CA ILE A 110 -7.33 -15.84 1.90
C ILE A 110 -7.20 -17.34 2.20
N VAL A 111 -8.17 -18.10 1.74
CA VAL A 111 -8.14 -19.56 1.75
C VAL A 111 -7.79 -20.05 0.37
N THR A 112 -6.74 -20.86 0.28
CA THR A 112 -6.30 -21.51 -0.95
C THR A 112 -5.80 -22.92 -0.65
N THR A 113 -5.05 -23.52 -1.57
CA THR A 113 -4.55 -24.90 -1.48
C THR A 113 -3.02 -24.93 -1.58
N TYR A 114 -2.42 -25.99 -1.04
CA TYR A 114 -0.98 -26.17 -1.10
C TYR A 114 -0.48 -26.45 -2.53
N ASP A 115 -1.21 -27.25 -3.30
CA ASP A 115 -0.87 -27.54 -4.70
C ASP A 115 -1.65 -26.67 -5.69
N VAL A 116 -1.05 -26.45 -6.86
CA VAL A 116 -1.68 -25.68 -7.94
C VAL A 116 -2.89 -26.41 -8.53
N ASN A 117 -3.85 -25.64 -9.04
CA ASN A 117 -5.06 -26.11 -9.73
C ASN A 117 -5.98 -27.02 -8.89
N ILE A 118 -5.85 -27.03 -7.56
CA ILE A 118 -6.75 -27.79 -6.68
C ILE A 118 -8.02 -26.98 -6.40
N ILE A 119 -9.16 -27.69 -6.45
CA ILE A 119 -10.51 -27.18 -6.16
C ILE A 119 -11.19 -28.08 -5.13
N GLY A 120 -12.18 -27.57 -4.41
CA GLY A 120 -12.88 -28.32 -3.37
C GLY A 120 -13.55 -27.43 -2.33
N SER A 121 -14.43 -28.03 -1.54
CA SER A 121 -15.07 -27.36 -0.39
C SER A 121 -14.14 -27.29 0.81
N PHE A 122 -14.37 -26.30 1.67
CA PHE A 122 -13.69 -26.14 2.95
C PHE A 122 -14.62 -25.52 3.98
N VAL A 123 -14.30 -25.72 5.25
CA VAL A 123 -14.93 -25.05 6.39
C VAL A 123 -13.83 -24.36 7.18
N ILE A 124 -14.06 -23.10 7.57
CA ILE A 124 -13.22 -22.36 8.51
C ILE A 124 -13.94 -22.32 9.85
N THR A 125 -13.21 -22.65 10.92
CA THR A 125 -13.67 -22.45 12.30
C THR A 125 -12.77 -21.39 12.94
N VAL A 126 -13.41 -20.37 13.52
CA VAL A 126 -12.73 -19.25 14.18
C VAL A 126 -13.12 -19.25 15.65
N SER A 127 -12.15 -19.35 16.55
CA SER A 127 -12.36 -19.25 17.99
C SER A 127 -11.68 -18.01 18.57
N GLY A 128 -12.32 -17.36 19.55
CA GLY A 128 -11.77 -16.19 20.21
C GLY A 128 -12.72 -15.53 21.21
N PRO A 129 -12.45 -14.30 21.65
CA PRO A 129 -13.22 -13.60 22.69
C PRO A 129 -14.67 -13.26 22.32
N ALA A 130 -15.02 -13.28 21.03
CA ALA A 130 -16.37 -12.95 20.55
C ALA A 130 -16.63 -13.57 19.17
N ALA A 131 -17.88 -13.68 18.77
CA ALA A 131 -18.24 -14.14 17.43
C ALA A 131 -17.69 -13.17 16.35
N VAL A 132 -17.14 -13.73 15.28
CA VAL A 132 -16.50 -12.97 14.20
C VAL A 132 -17.49 -12.82 13.05
N VAL A 133 -17.45 -11.70 12.33
CA VAL A 133 -18.21 -11.56 11.08
C VAL A 133 -17.30 -11.91 9.91
N LEU A 134 -17.72 -12.91 9.12
CA LEU A 134 -16.99 -13.43 7.97
C LEU A 134 -17.81 -13.20 6.71
N SER A 135 -17.24 -12.53 5.72
CA SER A 135 -17.93 -12.28 4.44
C SER A 135 -16.98 -12.47 3.26
N ALA A 136 -17.36 -13.34 2.32
CA ALA A 136 -16.58 -13.49 1.10
C ALA A 136 -16.67 -12.24 0.24
N PHE A 137 -15.57 -11.93 -0.44
CA PHE A 137 -15.51 -10.89 -1.44
C PHE A 137 -14.43 -11.25 -2.46
N ILE A 138 -14.47 -10.61 -3.62
CA ILE A 138 -13.36 -10.66 -4.58
C ILE A 138 -12.44 -9.49 -4.24
N PRO A 139 -11.18 -9.72 -3.83
CA PRO A 139 -10.22 -8.65 -3.66
C PRO A 139 -10.06 -7.95 -4.99
N SER A 140 -10.29 -6.65 -4.94
CA SER A 140 -10.30 -5.86 -6.14
C SER A 140 -8.83 -5.63 -6.55
N THR A 141 -8.52 -5.92 -7.80
CA THR A 141 -7.19 -5.72 -8.42
C THR A 141 -6.87 -4.24 -8.63
N SER A 142 -7.91 -3.42 -8.67
CA SER A 142 -7.89 -2.04 -8.23
C SER A 142 -8.34 -2.05 -6.78
N ARG A 143 -7.73 -1.34 -5.84
CA ARG A 143 -8.34 -1.19 -4.50
C ARG A 143 -9.84 -0.88 -4.59
N PRO A 144 -10.63 -1.18 -3.54
CA PRO A 144 -11.86 -0.43 -3.35
C PRO A 144 -11.47 1.06 -3.31
N ILE A 145 -11.62 1.71 -4.45
CA ILE A 145 -12.03 3.09 -4.48
C ILE A 145 -13.38 3.01 -3.77
N THR A 146 -13.43 3.42 -2.52
CA THR A 146 -14.69 3.91 -1.97
C THR A 146 -15.03 5.10 -2.84
N THR A 147 -15.68 4.85 -3.98
CA THR A 147 -16.35 5.89 -4.75
C THR A 147 -17.65 6.17 -4.03
N THR A 148 -17.56 6.64 -2.78
CA THR A 148 -18.36 7.81 -2.49
C THR A 148 -17.77 8.86 -3.42
N ARG A 149 -18.44 9.07 -4.55
CA ARG A 149 -18.22 10.22 -5.41
C ARG A 149 -18.60 11.46 -4.61
N SER A 150 -17.75 11.80 -3.64
CA SER A 150 -17.38 13.18 -3.45
C SER A 150 -16.07 13.29 -4.20
N PRO A 151 -15.94 14.15 -5.22
CA PRO A 151 -14.61 14.53 -5.65
C PRO A 151 -13.94 15.06 -4.39
N ALA A 152 -12.95 14.34 -3.86
CA ALA A 152 -11.92 15.04 -3.11
C ALA A 152 -11.40 16.05 -4.11
N LEU A 153 -11.78 17.32 -3.93
CA LEU A 153 -11.26 18.44 -4.69
C LEU A 153 -9.75 18.20 -4.78
N GLY A 154 -9.20 18.11 -6.00
CA GLY A 154 -7.81 17.74 -6.20
C GLY A 154 -6.93 18.54 -5.25
N THR A 155 -6.09 17.85 -4.46
CA THR A 155 -5.26 18.56 -3.48
C THR A 155 -4.30 19.41 -4.28
N THR A 156 -4.40 20.72 -4.11
CA THR A 156 -3.61 21.66 -4.88
C THR A 156 -2.52 22.24 -3.98
N ILE A 157 -1.30 22.30 -4.50
CA ILE A 157 -0.21 23.05 -3.91
C ILE A 157 0.29 24.06 -4.92
N THR A 158 0.45 25.29 -4.47
CA THR A 158 1.03 26.38 -5.24
C THR A 158 2.36 26.80 -4.65
N GLY A 159 3.20 27.40 -5.48
CA GLY A 159 4.46 27.97 -5.03
C GLY A 159 5.13 28.76 -6.14
N ARG A 160 6.40 29.09 -5.93
CA ARG A 160 7.21 29.84 -6.90
C ARG A 160 8.64 29.31 -6.93
N LEU A 161 9.12 29.04 -8.14
CA LEU A 161 10.55 28.87 -8.40
C LEU A 161 11.19 30.24 -8.58
N SER A 162 12.28 30.49 -7.87
CA SER A 162 13.03 31.73 -7.86
C SER A 162 14.51 31.45 -7.61
N SER A 163 15.35 32.48 -7.68
CA SER A 163 16.80 32.35 -7.48
C SER A 163 17.20 31.94 -6.06
N SER A 164 16.29 31.98 -5.09
CA SER A 164 16.53 31.46 -3.73
C SER A 164 16.24 29.96 -3.59
N ASN A 165 15.61 29.33 -4.58
CA ASN A 165 15.38 27.89 -4.56
C ASN A 165 16.70 27.14 -4.78
N PRO A 166 16.84 25.94 -4.18
CA PRO A 166 17.99 25.10 -4.44
C PRO A 166 18.04 24.71 -5.93
N ILE A 167 19.24 24.42 -6.40
CA ILE A 167 19.49 23.95 -7.76
C ILE A 167 19.95 22.50 -7.75
N PHE A 168 19.62 21.76 -8.81
CA PHE A 168 20.09 20.41 -9.01
C PHE A 168 20.24 20.08 -10.49
N ARG A 169 20.93 18.98 -10.79
CA ARG A 169 20.93 18.38 -12.12
C ARG A 169 19.69 17.52 -12.23
N ARG A 170 18.73 17.95 -13.04
CA ARG A 170 17.49 17.20 -13.29
C ARG A 170 17.80 15.85 -13.96
N PRO A 171 17.07 14.76 -13.60
CA PRO A 171 17.14 13.50 -14.34
C PRO A 171 16.74 13.69 -15.80
N ARG A 172 17.50 13.11 -16.73
CA ARG A 172 17.28 13.24 -18.19
C ARG A 172 17.40 14.68 -18.74
N GLY A 173 17.93 15.63 -17.96
CA GLY A 173 18.31 16.95 -18.46
C GLY A 173 19.65 16.94 -19.18
N ASP A 174 19.91 17.98 -19.96
CA ASP A 174 21.16 18.15 -20.68
C ASP A 174 22.36 18.19 -19.73
N SER A 175 23.43 17.46 -20.07
CA SER A 175 24.65 17.41 -19.28
C SER A 175 25.29 18.80 -19.21
N GLY A 176 25.22 19.46 -18.05
CA GLY A 176 25.89 20.74 -17.80
C GLY A 176 25.00 21.81 -17.19
N TYR A 177 23.68 21.64 -17.20
CA TYR A 177 22.75 22.62 -16.67
C TYR A 177 22.24 22.28 -15.26
N TYR A 178 21.95 23.33 -14.51
CA TYR A 178 21.32 23.27 -13.21
C TYR A 178 19.96 23.97 -13.28
N TYR A 179 19.01 23.42 -12.55
CA TYR A 179 17.62 23.86 -12.57
C TYR A 179 17.18 24.17 -11.15
N TYR A 180 16.45 25.28 -10.97
CA TYR A 180 15.78 25.56 -9.71
C TYR A 180 14.71 24.51 -9.46
N TYR A 181 14.58 24.07 -8.21
CA TYR A 181 13.57 23.08 -7.88
C TYR A 181 12.91 23.34 -6.53
N GLN A 182 11.72 22.79 -6.37
CA GLN A 182 11.05 22.65 -5.09
C GLN A 182 10.81 21.17 -4.81
N ALA A 183 11.27 20.70 -3.66
CA ALA A 183 10.88 19.38 -3.14
C ALA A 183 9.60 19.48 -2.32
N ILE A 184 8.68 18.57 -2.60
CA ILE A 184 7.39 18.44 -1.95
C ILE A 184 7.32 17.00 -1.44
N GLN A 185 7.31 16.82 -0.13
CA GLN A 185 7.01 15.54 0.46
C GLN A 185 5.52 15.25 0.25
N VAL A 186 5.23 14.04 -0.22
CA VAL A 186 3.89 13.54 -0.50
C VAL A 186 3.62 12.38 0.45
N THR A 187 2.63 12.58 1.32
CA THR A 187 2.13 11.52 2.21
C THR A 187 0.71 11.16 1.81
N VAL A 188 0.49 9.87 1.50
CA VAL A 188 -0.82 9.34 1.13
C VAL A 188 -1.42 8.57 2.31
N SER A 189 -2.71 8.78 2.59
CA SER A 189 -3.45 7.98 3.57
C SER A 189 -4.04 6.70 2.96
N THR A 190 -3.99 6.56 1.64
CA THR A 190 -4.78 5.59 0.88
C THR A 190 -3.95 5.08 -0.33
N SER A 191 -3.23 3.97 -0.22
CA SER A 191 -2.34 3.38 -1.27
C SER A 191 -2.94 3.27 -2.70
N GLY A 192 -2.79 4.14 -3.70
CA GLY A 192 -3.42 3.84 -5.01
C GLY A 192 -2.83 4.60 -6.16
N LEU A 193 -3.54 4.62 -7.28
CA LEU A 193 -3.12 5.42 -8.42
C LEU A 193 -3.35 6.90 -8.12
N TYR A 194 -2.27 7.67 -8.07
CA TYR A 194 -2.28 9.12 -7.96
C TYR A 194 -1.79 9.74 -9.27
N SER A 195 -2.35 10.90 -9.60
CA SER A 195 -1.97 11.72 -10.75
C SER A 195 -1.53 13.10 -10.26
N PHE A 196 -0.30 13.48 -10.56
CA PHE A 196 0.28 14.80 -10.30
C PHE A 196 0.31 15.57 -11.61
N ILE A 197 -0.42 16.67 -11.67
CA ILE A 197 -0.59 17.45 -12.89
C ILE A 197 -0.16 18.88 -12.60
N SER A 198 0.81 19.40 -13.35
CA SER A 198 1.09 20.83 -13.34
C SER A 198 0.10 21.60 -14.21
N THR A 199 -0.18 22.82 -13.81
CA THR A 199 -1.07 23.75 -14.51
C THR A 199 -0.44 25.14 -14.46
N ASP A 200 0.77 25.21 -14.99
CA ASP A 200 1.68 26.33 -14.81
C ASP A 200 1.72 27.19 -16.09
N ALA A 201 2.18 28.44 -15.94
CA ALA A 201 2.57 29.25 -17.10
C ALA A 201 3.96 28.87 -17.64
N MET A 202 4.74 28.10 -16.87
CA MET A 202 6.08 27.65 -17.22
C MET A 202 6.04 26.29 -17.90
N ASP A 203 7.02 26.04 -18.75
CA ASP A 203 7.34 24.68 -19.21
C ASP A 203 7.96 23.88 -18.04
N SER A 204 7.15 23.02 -17.47
CA SER A 204 7.34 22.37 -16.17
C SER A 204 7.82 20.94 -16.35
N PHE A 205 8.71 20.50 -15.46
CA PHE A 205 9.22 19.13 -15.45
C PHE A 205 9.02 18.57 -14.04
N GLY A 206 8.37 17.42 -13.95
CA GLY A 206 8.12 16.70 -12.71
C GLY A 206 9.09 15.52 -12.56
N CYS A 207 9.56 15.29 -11.33
CA CYS A 207 10.24 14.04 -10.97
C CYS A 207 9.60 13.48 -9.70
N LEU A 208 9.23 12.20 -9.71
CA LEU A 208 8.71 11.52 -8.53
C LEU A 208 9.74 10.52 -8.01
N TYR A 209 9.98 10.55 -6.71
CA TYR A 209 10.94 9.68 -6.02
C TYR A 209 10.27 8.89 -4.89
N SER A 210 10.79 7.70 -4.60
CA SER A 210 10.48 6.96 -3.37
C SER A 210 11.36 7.42 -2.21
N ASP A 211 10.79 7.47 -1.01
CA ASP A 211 11.46 7.68 0.27
C ASP A 211 12.17 9.04 0.46
N SER A 212 13.24 9.31 -0.29
CA SER A 212 14.08 10.51 -0.17
C SER A 212 14.77 10.89 -1.48
N VAL A 213 15.24 12.14 -1.55
CA VAL A 213 16.00 12.70 -2.68
C VAL A 213 17.34 13.23 -2.18
N ASP A 214 18.43 12.84 -2.84
CA ASP A 214 19.73 13.50 -2.74
C ASP A 214 20.00 14.27 -4.05
N PRO A 215 20.04 15.61 -4.04
CA PRO A 215 20.30 16.42 -5.24
C PRO A 215 21.63 16.13 -5.94
N SER A 216 22.58 15.50 -5.24
CA SER A 216 23.88 15.07 -5.79
C SER A 216 23.77 13.79 -6.62
N TYR A 217 22.73 12.98 -6.36
CA TYR A 217 22.44 11.70 -7.01
C TYR A 217 21.00 11.69 -7.54
N PRO A 218 20.67 12.54 -8.53
CA PRO A 218 19.29 12.77 -8.97
C PRO A 218 18.62 11.53 -9.59
N SER A 219 19.36 10.49 -9.95
CA SER A 219 18.77 9.23 -10.43
C SER A 219 18.44 8.23 -9.30
N GLN A 220 18.93 8.46 -8.09
CA GLN A 220 18.69 7.57 -6.97
C GLN A 220 17.24 7.71 -6.49
N ASN A 221 16.58 6.58 -6.23
CA ASN A 221 15.17 6.49 -5.82
C ASN A 221 14.16 7.09 -6.81
N LEU A 222 14.58 7.43 -8.02
CA LEU A 222 13.69 8.00 -9.03
C LEU A 222 12.68 6.94 -9.49
N ILE A 223 11.40 7.25 -9.35
CA ILE A 223 10.30 6.41 -9.84
C ILE A 223 10.03 6.73 -11.29
N THR A 224 9.75 7.99 -11.60
CA THR A 224 9.42 8.44 -12.95
C THR A 224 9.55 9.95 -13.09
N THR A 225 9.53 10.42 -14.34
CA THR A 225 9.58 11.83 -14.72
C THR A 225 8.64 12.09 -15.88
N ASP A 226 8.18 13.32 -16.00
CA ASP A 226 7.39 13.77 -17.15
C ASP A 226 7.49 15.30 -17.32
N ASP A 227 7.28 15.80 -18.52
CA ASP A 227 7.30 17.24 -18.87
C ASP A 227 6.15 17.72 -19.75
N ASP A 228 5.50 16.83 -20.51
CA ASP A 228 4.44 17.26 -21.42
C ASP A 228 3.23 16.32 -21.45
N GLY A 229 3.12 15.41 -20.49
CA GLY A 229 2.02 14.44 -20.40
C GLY A 229 0.65 15.06 -20.09
N ALA A 230 0.58 16.32 -19.66
CA ALA A 230 -0.65 17.11 -19.58
C ALA A 230 -0.83 18.09 -20.77
N GLY A 231 0.17 18.19 -21.65
CA GLY A 231 0.21 19.08 -22.81
C GLY A 231 0.55 20.52 -22.46
N ARG A 232 1.06 21.28 -23.44
CA ARG A 232 1.48 22.69 -23.30
C ARG A 232 2.66 22.87 -22.31
N GLY A 233 3.62 21.95 -22.31
CA GLY A 233 4.77 21.95 -21.41
C GLY A 233 4.39 21.64 -19.96
N GLN A 234 3.29 20.92 -19.77
CA GLN A 234 2.82 20.54 -18.44
C GLN A 234 3.03 19.05 -18.19
N PHE A 235 3.64 18.72 -17.07
CA PHE A 235 3.83 17.33 -16.69
C PHE A 235 2.54 16.70 -16.16
N ARG A 236 2.38 15.41 -16.45
CA ARG A 236 1.43 14.49 -15.84
C ARG A 236 2.16 13.24 -15.39
N ILE A 237 2.40 13.14 -14.09
CA ILE A 237 2.96 11.92 -13.49
C ILE A 237 1.82 11.08 -12.92
N ASN A 238 1.68 9.86 -13.42
CA ASN A 238 0.78 8.86 -12.84
C ASN A 238 1.62 7.81 -12.11
N ALA A 239 1.34 7.57 -10.83
CA ALA A 239 2.08 6.60 -10.04
C ALA A 239 1.19 5.92 -8.99
N THR A 240 1.41 4.62 -8.79
CA THR A 240 0.79 3.89 -7.69
C THR A 240 1.60 4.12 -6.42
N LEU A 241 1.01 4.83 -5.45
CA LEU A 241 1.63 5.12 -4.16
C LEU A 241 1.13 4.17 -3.07
N GLN A 242 1.96 3.89 -2.09
CA GLN A 242 1.62 3.04 -0.94
C GLN A 242 1.45 3.87 0.33
N TYR A 243 0.43 3.54 1.13
CA TYR A 243 0.22 4.07 2.48
C TYR A 243 1.43 3.81 3.35
N ALA A 244 1.71 4.76 4.25
CA ALA A 244 2.85 4.74 5.16
C ALA A 244 4.23 4.70 4.48
N ARG A 245 4.30 4.95 3.16
CA ARG A 245 5.53 5.30 2.47
C ARG A 245 5.63 6.79 2.24
N THR A 246 6.86 7.28 2.28
CA THR A 246 7.19 8.65 1.93
C THR A 246 7.50 8.72 0.44
N TYR A 247 6.99 9.74 -0.23
CA TYR A 247 7.36 10.06 -1.60
C TYR A 247 7.80 11.51 -1.68
N VAL A 248 8.62 11.84 -2.67
CA VAL A 248 9.03 13.21 -2.94
C VAL A 248 8.71 13.54 -4.38
N LEU A 249 7.88 14.56 -4.59
CA LEU A 249 7.71 15.20 -5.88
C LEU A 249 8.69 16.37 -5.96
N ILE A 250 9.52 16.38 -6.98
CA ILE A 250 10.31 17.53 -7.37
C ILE A 250 9.58 18.24 -8.51
N VAL A 251 9.30 19.53 -8.30
CA VAL A 251 8.80 20.44 -9.33
C VAL A 251 9.98 21.28 -9.82
N THR A 252 10.26 21.23 -11.12
CA THR A 252 11.30 22.01 -11.78
C THR A 252 10.83 22.41 -13.18
N THR A 253 11.73 22.89 -14.04
CA THR A 253 11.41 23.41 -15.38
C THR A 253 12.11 22.63 -16.47
N TYR A 254 11.55 22.65 -17.68
CA TYR A 254 12.17 22.01 -18.84
C TYR A 254 13.47 22.74 -19.26
N HIS A 255 13.43 24.07 -19.27
CA HIS A 255 14.59 24.93 -19.58
C HIS A 255 15.30 25.43 -18.31
N PRO A 256 16.64 25.59 -18.35
CA PRO A 256 17.41 26.10 -17.21
C PRO A 256 17.15 27.59 -16.97
N SER A 257 17.40 28.05 -15.75
CA SER A 257 17.20 29.44 -15.30
C SER A 257 15.75 29.98 -15.37
N THR A 258 14.78 29.14 -15.75
CA THR A 258 13.35 29.49 -15.73
C THR A 258 12.85 29.59 -14.29
N MET A 259 12.05 30.61 -14.01
CA MET A 259 11.47 30.93 -12.71
C MET A 259 10.03 31.39 -12.91
N GLY A 260 9.19 31.21 -11.90
CA GLY A 260 7.77 31.53 -12.01
C GLY A 260 6.93 30.78 -11.01
N VAL A 261 5.63 31.09 -11.02
CA VAL A 261 4.64 30.44 -10.16
C VAL A 261 4.25 29.08 -10.74
N TYR A 262 4.06 28.11 -9.86
CA TYR A 262 3.55 26.79 -10.21
C TYR A 262 2.32 26.44 -9.35
N MET A 263 1.50 25.56 -9.89
CA MET A 263 0.32 24.95 -9.29
C MET A 263 0.26 23.48 -9.69
N ILE A 264 0.41 22.60 -8.70
CA ILE A 264 0.25 21.17 -8.89
C ILE A 264 -1.08 20.73 -8.32
N THR A 265 -1.89 20.08 -9.14
CA THR A 265 -3.10 19.38 -8.71
C THR A 265 -2.80 17.89 -8.57
N VAL A 266 -3.07 17.35 -7.40
CA VAL A 266 -2.94 15.92 -7.11
C VAL A 266 -4.32 15.29 -7.02
N ASN A 267 -4.58 14.34 -7.92
CA ASN A 267 -5.79 13.55 -7.95
C ASN A 267 -5.47 12.11 -7.51
N GLY A 268 -6.38 11.47 -6.79
CA GLY A 268 -6.19 10.10 -6.36
C GLY A 268 -7.34 9.60 -5.49
N PRO A 269 -7.20 8.41 -4.90
CA PRO A 269 -8.25 7.77 -4.11
C PRO A 269 -8.53 8.46 -2.76
N SER A 270 -7.68 9.39 -2.32
CA SER A 270 -7.90 10.25 -1.15
C SER A 270 -7.15 11.55 -1.29
N SER A 271 -7.47 12.53 -0.44
CA SER A 271 -6.61 13.70 -0.23
C SER A 271 -5.19 13.27 0.16
N VAL A 272 -4.22 14.09 -0.23
CA VAL A 272 -2.79 13.91 0.09
C VAL A 272 -2.33 15.01 1.02
N ILE A 273 -1.33 14.73 1.86
CA ILE A 273 -0.63 15.77 2.61
C ILE A 273 0.61 16.15 1.82
N LEU A 274 0.75 17.45 1.54
CA LEU A 274 1.86 18.01 0.79
C LEU A 274 2.61 19.00 1.67
N SER A 275 3.92 18.81 1.83
CA SER A 275 4.76 19.73 2.58
C SER A 275 6.06 19.99 1.84
N THR A 276 6.38 21.25 1.61
CA THR A 276 7.64 21.66 1.00
C THR A 276 8.80 21.50 1.99
N PHE A 277 9.97 21.14 1.48
CA PHE A 277 11.20 21.06 2.27
C PHE A 277 12.43 21.27 1.37
N ILE A 278 13.62 21.39 1.98
CA ILE A 278 14.90 21.40 1.29
C ILE A 278 15.59 20.06 1.56
N PRO A 279 15.85 19.23 0.53
CA PRO A 279 16.55 17.96 0.69
C PRO A 279 17.98 18.13 1.22
N SER A 280 18.43 17.21 2.09
CA SER A 280 19.82 17.14 2.52
C SER A 280 20.68 16.46 1.47
N THR A 281 21.90 16.95 1.26
CA THR A 281 22.91 16.27 0.47
C THR A 281 23.72 15.32 1.37
N SER A 282 23.93 14.08 0.93
CA SER A 282 24.90 13.22 1.60
C SER A 282 26.29 13.80 1.39
N ARG A 283 27.03 14.02 2.49
CA ARG A 283 28.47 14.30 2.38
C ARG A 283 29.14 13.07 1.77
N PRO A 284 29.96 13.20 0.72
CA PRO A 284 30.76 12.08 0.27
C PRO A 284 31.62 11.60 1.44
N ILE A 285 31.47 10.33 1.81
CA ILE A 285 32.41 9.66 2.71
C ILE A 285 33.71 9.53 1.93
N THR A 286 34.57 10.56 1.97
CA THR A 286 35.98 10.38 1.67
C THR A 286 36.57 9.50 2.76
N SER A 287 36.49 8.19 2.57
CA SER A 287 37.35 7.23 3.25
C SER A 287 38.75 7.36 2.64
N THR A 288 39.52 8.35 3.07
CA THR A 288 40.98 8.28 2.99
C THR A 288 41.48 7.57 4.25
N ARG A 289 41.57 6.24 4.20
CA ARG A 289 42.56 5.54 5.02
C ARG A 289 43.88 5.57 4.27
N LYS A 290 44.84 6.31 4.82
CA LYS A 290 46.25 5.96 4.74
C LYS A 290 46.51 4.78 5.67
#